data_AF-A0A4Y1QM40-F1
#
_entry.id   AF-A0A4Y1QM40-F1
#
_cell.length_a   1.000
_cell.length_b   1.000
_cell.length_c   1.000
_cell.angle_alpha   90.00
_cell.angle_beta   90.00
_cell.angle_gamma   90.00
#
_symmetry.space_group_name_H-M   'P 1'
#
loop_
_entity.id
_entity.type
_entity.pdbx_description
1 polymer ?
#
loop_
_entity_poly.entity_id
_entity_poly.type
_entity_poly.pdbx_seq_one_letter_code
_entity_poly.pdbx_strand_id
1 'polypeptide(L)'
;MAEIELKTAPVDFRFPTTNQTRHCFTRYIEFHRCVAAKGEEANECERFAKYYRSLCPGEWIERWAEQRENGSFPAQVVPWLLTL
;
A
#
# COMPACT_ATOMS: atom_id res chain seq x y z
N MET A 1 3.13 -19.79 23.67
CA MET A 1 2.88 -20.08 22.25
C MET A 1 2.02 -18.94 21.75
N ALA A 2 2.46 -18.18 20.75
CA ALA A 2 1.63 -17.14 20.17
C ALA A 2 0.49 -17.81 19.39
N GLU A 3 -0.75 -17.41 19.65
CA GLU A 3 -1.92 -17.88 18.91
C GLU A 3 -1.88 -17.27 17.50
N ILE A 4 -1.90 -18.11 16.46
CA ILE A 4 -1.83 -17.67 15.07
C ILE A 4 -3.26 -17.34 14.62
N GLU A 5 -3.59 -16.06 14.55
CA GLU A 5 -4.86 -15.61 13.96
C GLU A 5 -4.77 -15.59 12.42
N LEU A 6 -5.58 -16.42 11.75
CA LEU A 6 -5.68 -16.42 10.28
C LEU A 6 -6.62 -15.30 9.80
N LYS A 7 -6.03 -14.15 9.43
CA LYS A 7 -6.75 -12.99 8.87
C LYS A 7 -6.04 -12.49 7.61
N THR A 8 -6.81 -11.95 6.66
CA THR A 8 -6.29 -11.38 5.40
C THR A 8 -7.06 -10.11 5.01
N ALA A 9 -6.71 -9.50 3.87
CA ALA A 9 -7.39 -8.33 3.35
C ALA A 9 -8.90 -8.61 3.12
N PRO A 10 -9.78 -7.69 3.55
CA PRO A 10 -11.22 -7.85 3.35
C PRO A 10 -11.59 -7.62 1.87
N VAL A 11 -12.79 -8.09 1.50
CA VAL A 11 -13.37 -7.82 0.18
C VAL A 11 -13.66 -6.32 0.03
N ASP A 12 -13.21 -5.73 -1.07
CA ASP A 12 -13.47 -4.34 -1.43
C ASP A 12 -14.43 -4.29 -2.62
N PHE A 13 -15.65 -3.81 -2.37
CA PHE A 13 -16.71 -3.73 -3.40
C PHE A 13 -16.37 -2.80 -4.56
N ARG A 14 -15.35 -1.94 -4.44
CA ARG A 14 -14.83 -1.11 -5.56
C ARG A 14 -14.16 -1.96 -6.64
N PHE A 15 -13.73 -3.18 -6.31
CA PHE A 15 -13.00 -4.08 -7.21
C PHE A 15 -13.69 -5.46 -7.32
N PRO A 16 -14.89 -5.55 -7.92
CA PRO A 16 -15.68 -6.78 -7.96
C PRO A 16 -15.17 -7.82 -8.97
N THR A 17 -14.22 -7.46 -9.84
CA THR A 17 -13.72 -8.33 -10.90
C THR A 17 -12.63 -9.29 -10.39
N THR A 18 -12.43 -10.42 -11.07
CA THR A 18 -11.34 -11.37 -10.77
C THR A 18 -9.94 -10.74 -10.87
N ASN A 19 -9.76 -9.76 -11.76
CA ASN A 19 -8.48 -9.04 -11.86
C ASN A 19 -8.29 -8.08 -10.67
N GLN A 20 -7.36 -8.42 -9.78
CA GLN A 20 -7.07 -7.68 -8.54
C GLN A 20 -5.88 -6.71 -8.67
N THR A 21 -5.31 -6.50 -9.86
CA THR A 21 -4.16 -5.59 -10.08
C THR A 21 -4.48 -4.17 -9.58
N ARG A 22 -5.67 -3.64 -9.91
CA ARG A 22 -6.09 -2.30 -9.45
C ARG A 22 -6.32 -2.25 -7.95
N HIS A 23 -6.80 -3.33 -7.34
CA HIS A 23 -7.00 -3.41 -5.90
C HIS A 23 -5.66 -3.35 -5.16
N CYS A 24 -4.70 -4.19 -5.57
CA CYS A 24 -3.33 -4.17 -5.07
C CYS A 24 -2.69 -2.78 -5.18
N PHE A 25 -2.70 -2.19 -6.38
CA PHE A 25 -2.10 -0.87 -6.62
C PHE A 25 -2.75 0.24 -5.78
N THR A 26 -4.07 0.21 -5.64
CA THR A 26 -4.81 1.18 -4.83
C THR A 26 -4.42 1.07 -3.35
N ARG A 27 -4.32 -0.14 -2.80
CA ARG A 27 -3.92 -0.35 -1.39
C ARG A 27 -2.48 0.09 -1.12
N TYR A 28 -1.56 -0.13 -2.06
CA TYR A 28 -0.18 0.37 -1.98
C TYR A 28 -0.14 1.90 -1.91
N ILE A 29 -0.91 2.58 -2.77
CA ILE A 29 -1.00 4.05 -2.77
C ILE A 29 -1.67 4.56 -1.49
N GLU A 30 -2.76 3.94 -1.03
CA GLU A 30 -3.47 4.32 0.19
C GLU A 30 -2.53 4.28 1.41
N PHE A 31 -1.69 3.24 1.53
CA PHE A 31 -0.67 3.15 2.58
C PHE A 31 0.29 4.34 2.53
N HIS A 32 0.90 4.61 1.37
CA HIS A 32 1.89 5.68 1.26
C HIS A 32 1.29 7.08 1.39
N ARG A 33 0.05 7.29 0.96
CA ARG A 33 -0.69 8.53 1.25
C ARG A 33 -0.97 8.69 2.74
N CYS A 34 -1.32 7.61 3.43
CA CYS A 34 -1.54 7.63 4.87
C CYS A 34 -0.25 8.01 5.62
N VAL A 35 0.86 7.36 5.29
CA VAL A 35 2.19 7.66 5.89
C VAL A 35 2.60 9.11 5.61
N ALA A 36 2.43 9.60 4.39
CA ALA A 36 2.74 10.98 4.04
C ALA A 36 1.88 12.01 4.80
N ALA A 37 0.61 11.70 5.06
CA ALA A 37 -0.32 12.61 5.74
C ALA A 37 -0.24 12.56 7.27
N LYS A 38 0.05 11.39 7.85
CA LYS A 38 -0.05 11.14 9.30
C LYS A 38 1.29 10.82 9.97
N GLY A 39 2.35 10.54 9.21
CA GLY A 39 3.62 10.03 9.71
C GLY A 39 3.66 8.50 9.82
N GLU A 40 4.86 7.94 9.97
CA GLU A 40 5.10 6.49 10.00
C GLU A 40 4.54 5.78 11.25
N GLU A 41 4.34 6.51 12.35
CA GLU A 41 3.90 5.97 13.64
C GLU A 41 2.38 5.86 13.79
N ALA A 42 1.61 6.25 12.77
CA ALA A 42 0.16 6.13 12.81
C ALA A 42 -0.26 4.65 12.66
N ASN A 43 -0.68 4.03 13.77
CA ASN A 43 -1.25 2.67 13.80
C ASN A 43 -2.36 2.45 12.76
N GLU A 44 -3.06 3.52 12.36
CA GLU A 44 -4.09 3.47 11.32
C GLU A 44 -3.54 3.09 9.93
N CYS A 45 -2.30 3.44 9.62
CA CYS A 45 -1.67 3.14 8.33
C CYS A 45 -1.21 1.67 8.24
N GLU A 46 -0.93 1.03 9.38
CA GLU A 46 -0.48 -0.37 9.45
C GLU A 46 -1.49 -1.33 8.80
N ARG A 47 -2.79 -1.01 8.92
CA ARG A 47 -3.86 -1.80 8.30
C ARG A 47 -3.72 -1.84 6.77
N PHE A 48 -3.43 -0.71 6.14
CA PHE A 48 -3.18 -0.67 4.70
C PHE A 48 -1.91 -1.42 4.32
N ALA A 49 -0.91 -1.40 5.20
CA ALA A 49 0.32 -2.15 5.02
C ALA A 49 0.09 -3.67 4.98
N LYS A 50 -0.74 -4.18 5.89
CA LYS A 50 -1.18 -5.59 5.89
C LYS A 50 -1.91 -5.92 4.58
N TYR A 51 -2.81 -5.05 4.13
CA TYR A 51 -3.63 -5.32 2.95
C TYR A 51 -2.84 -5.38 1.64
N TYR A 52 -1.96 -4.42 1.35
CA TYR A 52 -1.21 -4.46 0.10
C TYR A 52 -0.22 -5.63 0.09
N ARG A 53 0.37 -6.00 1.24
CA ARG A 53 1.25 -7.19 1.36
C ARG A 53 0.51 -8.51 1.12
N SER A 54 -0.78 -8.59 1.46
CA SER A 54 -1.60 -9.77 1.19
C SER A 54 -2.11 -9.84 -0.26
N LEU A 55 -2.25 -8.70 -0.94
CA LEU A 55 -2.84 -8.62 -2.29
C LEU A 55 -1.81 -8.57 -3.41
N CYS A 56 -0.66 -7.94 -3.18
CA CYS A 56 0.34 -7.68 -4.20
C CYS A 56 1.43 -8.77 -4.23
N PRO A 57 1.91 -9.16 -5.42
CA PRO A 57 3.15 -9.92 -5.54
C PRO A 57 4.34 -9.16 -4.93
N GLY A 58 5.25 -9.86 -4.25
CA GLY A 58 6.44 -9.25 -3.65
C GLY A 58 7.29 -8.46 -4.64
N GLU A 59 7.52 -9.04 -5.82
CA GLU A 59 8.27 -8.40 -6.92
C GLU A 59 7.69 -7.03 -7.33
N TRP A 60 6.37 -6.88 -7.32
CA TRP A 60 5.74 -5.61 -7.69
C TRP A 60 5.98 -4.55 -6.61
N ILE A 61 5.90 -4.94 -5.35
CA ILE A 61 6.15 -4.06 -4.20
C ILE A 61 7.60 -3.57 -4.24
N GLU A 62 8.55 -4.48 -4.46
CA GLU A 62 9.99 -4.16 -4.55
C GLU A 62 10.28 -3.20 -5.69
N ARG A 63 9.79 -3.51 -6.90
CA ARG A 63 9.97 -2.63 -8.06
C ARG A 63 9.36 -1.24 -7.84
N TRP A 64 8.17 -1.17 -7.23
CA TRP A 64 7.57 0.12 -6.91
C TRP A 64 8.33 0.87 -5.81
N ALA A 65 8.92 0.16 -4.84
CA ALA A 65 9.77 0.77 -3.82
C ALA A 65 11.02 1.40 -4.48
N GLU A 66 11.71 0.68 -5.35
CA GLU A 66 12.85 1.20 -6.11
C GLU A 66 12.47 2.42 -6.96
N GLN A 67 11.33 2.36 -7.67
CA GLN A 67 10.82 3.50 -8.44
C GLN A 67 10.52 4.72 -7.56
N ARG A 68 10.04 4.52 -6.33
CA ARG A 68 9.80 5.63 -5.39
C ARG A 68 11.10 6.22 -4.87
N GLU A 69 12.09 5.39 -4.55
CA GLU A 69 13.42 5.84 -4.12
C GLU A 69 14.15 6.61 -5.24
N ASN A 70 14.00 6.16 -6.49
CA ASN A 70 14.55 6.82 -7.67
C ASN A 70 13.71 8.02 -8.16
N GLY A 71 12.58 8.34 -7.52
CA GLY A 71 11.69 9.43 -7.92
C GLY A 71 10.99 9.24 -9.28
N SER A 72 10.99 8.03 -9.84
CA SER A 72 10.40 7.69 -11.14
C SER A 72 9.01 7.04 -11.03
N PHE A 73 8.45 6.96 -9.83
CA PHE A 73 7.15 6.33 -9.61
C PHE A 73 6.00 7.11 -10.28
N PRO A 74 5.18 6.48 -11.14
CA PRO A 74 4.23 7.19 -11.99
C PRO A 74 2.97 7.70 -11.28
N ALA A 75 2.69 7.27 -10.05
CA ALA A 75 1.48 7.66 -9.32
C ALA A 75 1.73 8.85 -8.40
N GLN A 76 0.75 9.77 -8.33
CA GLN A 76 0.72 10.86 -7.35
C GLN A 76 0.39 10.30 -5.96
N VAL A 77 1.40 9.75 -5.30
CA VAL A 77 1.51 9.80 -3.84
C VAL A 77 1.95 11.23 -3.50
N VAL A 78 1.19 11.91 -2.65
CA VAL A 78 1.43 13.31 -2.27
C VAL A 78 2.91 13.57 -1.93
N PRO A 79 3.42 14.77 -2.23
CA PRO A 79 4.72 14.94 -2.87
C PRO A 79 5.86 14.95 -1.86
N TRP A 80 6.99 14.35 -2.23
CA TRP A 80 8.30 14.65 -1.67
C TRP A 80 8.74 16.13 -1.87
N LEU A 81 7.88 16.96 -2.49
CA LEU A 81 8.05 18.36 -2.85
C LEU A 81 6.99 19.31 -2.23
N LEU A 82 6.28 18.93 -1.17
CA LEU A 82 5.48 19.89 -0.37
C LEU A 82 6.26 20.47 0.85
N THR A 83 7.59 20.29 0.85
CA THR A 83 8.55 21.04 1.67
C THR A 83 9.58 21.75 0.79
N LEU A 84 9.10 22.48 -0.22
CA LEU A 84 9.70 23.74 -0.65
C LEU A 84 8.65 24.83 -0.49
#